data_AF-A0A850BTD5-F1
#
_entry.id   AF-A0A850BTD5-F1
#
_cell.length_a   1.000
_cell.length_b   1.000
_cell.length_c   1.000
_cell.angle_alpha   90.00
_cell.angle_beta   90.00
_cell.angle_gamma   90.00
#
_symmetry.space_group_name_H-M   'P 1'
#
loop_
_entity.id
_entity.type
_entity.pdbx_description
1 polymer ?
#
loop_
_entity_poly.entity_id
_entity_poly.type
_entity_poly.pdbx_seq_one_letter_code
_entity_poly.pdbx_strand_id
1 'polypeptide(L)'
;MSDPKNPLPGDLHIDAGDIAVVDLTPEHLQALTKLRVGHENAVANIARLTPAQLKAAGINPDEAGAIVSLAAEHKRISALHAAAAKLTELLHETRMDRGHAIATRIAEIAEQARRRADRSPNGAEILGPLTDLLEYQLGPAQKAVSTRAKAKLAAGKNGQASPVEPTP
;
A
#
# COMPACT_ATOMS: atom_id res chain seq x y z
N MET A 1 22.98 11.79 -2.13
CA MET A 1 22.39 10.76 -1.26
C MET A 1 22.39 11.31 0.15
N SER A 2 21.24 11.32 0.80
CA SER A 2 21.10 11.76 2.19
C SER A 2 21.84 10.80 3.13
N ASP A 3 22.15 11.26 4.32
CA ASP A 3 22.64 10.40 5.40
C ASP A 3 21.58 9.32 5.72
N PRO A 4 21.88 8.01 5.66
CA PRO A 4 20.93 6.95 5.98
C PRO A 4 20.34 7.04 7.39
N LYS A 5 21.08 7.66 8.32
CA LYS A 5 20.63 7.94 9.69
C LYS A 5 19.77 9.20 9.80
N ASN A 6 19.57 9.94 8.72
CA ASN A 6 18.67 11.09 8.65
C ASN A 6 17.97 11.10 7.28
N PRO A 7 17.17 10.07 6.97
CA PRO A 7 16.63 9.89 5.63
C PRO A 7 15.53 10.91 5.36
N LEU A 8 15.46 11.33 4.11
CA LEU A 8 14.42 12.17 3.55
C LEU A 8 13.39 11.30 2.82
N PRO A 9 12.12 11.75 2.72
CA PRO A 9 11.13 11.07 1.90
C PRO A 9 11.61 10.86 0.47
N GLY A 10 11.65 9.60 0.02
CA GLY A 10 12.16 9.20 -1.29
C GLY A 10 13.55 8.54 -1.25
N ASP A 11 14.25 8.58 -0.12
CA ASP A 11 15.47 7.80 0.04
C ASP A 11 15.17 6.30 0.01
N LEU A 12 16.04 5.54 -0.67
CA LEU A 12 15.92 4.09 -0.81
C LEU A 12 16.65 3.32 0.30
N HIS A 13 17.40 4.02 1.15
CA HIS A 13 18.14 3.44 2.26
C HIS A 13 17.79 4.19 3.54
N ILE A 14 17.19 3.47 4.49
CA ILE A 14 16.72 3.98 5.77
C ILE A 14 17.39 3.12 6.84
N ASP A 15 18.28 3.72 7.62
CA ASP A 15 18.91 3.06 8.77
C ASP A 15 18.13 3.43 10.04
N ALA A 16 17.59 2.41 10.71
CA ALA A 16 16.90 2.51 12.00
C ALA A 16 17.52 1.58 13.05
N GLY A 17 18.76 1.10 12.83
CA GLY A 17 19.45 0.17 13.72
C GLY A 17 19.77 0.76 15.09
N ASP A 18 19.68 2.08 15.25
CA ASP A 18 19.86 2.81 16.50
C ASP A 18 18.60 2.85 17.39
N ILE A 19 17.45 2.38 16.90
CA ILE A 19 16.16 2.54 17.58
C ILE A 19 15.65 1.20 18.13
N ALA A 20 15.21 1.21 19.39
CA ALA A 20 14.50 0.11 19.99
C ALA A 20 13.04 0.09 19.51
N VAL A 21 12.73 -0.77 18.55
CA VAL A 21 11.36 -0.93 18.04
C VAL A 21 10.54 -1.77 19.02
N VAL A 22 9.30 -1.33 19.27
CA VAL A 22 8.35 -2.03 20.15
C VAL A 22 7.17 -2.50 19.30
N ASP A 23 6.82 -3.77 19.43
CA ASP A 23 5.59 -4.33 18.87
C ASP A 23 4.46 -4.24 19.91
N LEU A 24 3.40 -3.51 19.57
CA LEU A 24 2.28 -3.24 20.48
C LEU A 24 1.01 -3.88 19.94
N THR A 25 0.29 -4.58 20.82
CA THR A 25 -1.03 -5.10 20.48
C THR A 25 -2.05 -3.95 20.39
N PRO A 26 -3.19 -4.15 19.68
CA PRO A 26 -4.25 -3.16 19.62
C PRO A 26 -4.76 -2.71 20.99
N GLU A 27 -4.81 -3.61 21.97
CA GLU A 27 -5.26 -3.33 23.35
C GLU A 27 -4.26 -2.42 24.07
N HIS A 28 -2.96 -2.68 23.94
CA HIS A 28 -1.93 -1.80 24.51
C HIS A 28 -1.95 -0.42 23.86
N LEU A 29 -2.21 -0.33 22.56
CA LEU A 29 -2.28 0.94 21.84
C LEU A 29 -3.42 1.83 22.35
N GLN A 30 -4.55 1.25 22.74
CA GLN A 30 -5.67 2.00 23.33
C GLN A 30 -5.36 2.55 24.72
N ALA A 31 -4.46 1.91 25.47
CA ALA A 31 -4.04 2.37 26.79
C ALA A 31 -3.03 3.53 26.74
N LEU A 32 -2.42 3.79 25.58
CA LEU A 32 -1.42 4.86 25.45
C LEU A 32 -2.05 6.25 25.52
N THR A 33 -1.42 7.13 26.28
CA THR A 33 -1.79 8.54 26.30
C THR A 33 -1.26 9.24 25.05
N LYS A 34 -2.17 9.95 24.36
CA LYS A 34 -1.79 10.74 23.18
C LYS A 34 -1.03 11.99 23.59
N LEU A 35 0.10 12.23 22.90
CA LEU A 35 0.86 13.45 23.05
C LEU A 35 0.05 14.65 22.52
N ARG A 36 0.02 15.74 23.28
CA ARG A 36 -0.80 16.92 22.95
C ARG A 36 -0.09 17.83 21.95
N VAL A 37 -0.88 18.61 21.22
CA VAL A 37 -0.38 19.71 20.39
C VAL A 37 0.38 20.70 21.28
N GLY A 38 1.53 21.17 20.80
CA GLY A 38 2.41 22.09 21.53
C GLY A 38 3.40 21.43 22.49
N HIS A 39 3.46 20.09 22.56
CA HIS A 39 4.45 19.39 23.38
C HIS A 39 5.90 19.78 23.04
N GLU A 40 6.20 20.07 21.77
CA GLU A 40 7.55 20.51 21.35
C GLU A 40 7.99 21.77 22.09
N ASN A 41 7.08 22.75 22.22
CA ASN A 41 7.34 23.98 22.97
C ASN A 41 7.52 23.70 24.46
N ALA A 42 6.73 22.78 25.02
CA ALA A 42 6.84 22.39 26.43
C ALA A 42 8.19 21.70 26.71
N VAL A 43 8.60 20.76 25.86
CA VAL A 43 9.91 20.09 25.97
C VAL A 43 11.04 21.10 25.77
N ALA A 44 10.95 21.99 24.79
CA ALA A 44 11.95 23.04 24.57
C ALA A 44 12.07 23.99 25.77
N ASN A 45 10.96 24.28 26.46
CA ASN A 45 10.99 25.06 27.69
C ASN A 45 11.72 24.30 28.81
N ILE A 46 11.40 23.02 29.02
CA ILE A 46 12.08 22.17 30.01
C ILE A 46 13.59 22.11 29.73
N ALA A 47 13.98 21.93 28.46
CA ALA A 47 15.37 21.86 28.03
C ALA A 47 16.18 23.15 28.27
N ARG A 48 15.51 24.30 28.41
CA ARG A 48 16.15 25.60 28.68
C ARG A 48 16.27 25.92 30.16
N LEU A 49 15.62 25.16 31.04
CA LEU A 49 15.66 25.42 32.48
C LEU A 49 17.07 25.15 33.03
N THR A 50 17.56 26.10 33.82
CA THR A 50 18.81 25.93 34.58
C THR A 50 18.60 24.99 35.78
N PRO A 51 19.66 24.37 36.33
CA PRO A 51 19.54 23.55 37.53
C PRO A 51 18.94 24.28 38.73
N ALA A 52 19.20 25.59 38.87
CA ALA A 52 18.61 26.41 39.92
C ALA A 52 17.09 26.58 39.73
N GLN A 53 16.63 26.77 38.49
CA GLN A 53 15.19 26.87 38.17
C GLN A 53 14.48 25.52 38.36
N LEU A 54 15.11 24.41 37.97
CA LEU A 54 14.58 23.06 38.23
C LEU A 54 14.43 22.81 39.73
N LYS A 55 15.47 23.12 40.52
CA LYS A 55 15.42 23.00 41.99
C LYS A 55 14.34 23.88 42.61
N ALA A 56 14.21 25.13 42.16
CA ALA A 56 13.16 26.04 42.64
C ALA A 56 11.74 25.56 42.29
N ALA A 57 11.57 24.89 41.14
CA ALA A 57 10.32 24.29 40.72
C ALA A 57 10.05 22.90 41.34
N GLY A 58 10.99 22.34 42.10
CA GLY A 58 10.88 21.00 42.67
C GLY A 58 10.95 19.87 41.63
N ILE A 59 11.54 20.13 40.46
CA ILE A 59 11.66 19.16 39.36
C ILE A 59 13.01 18.44 39.49
N ASN A 60 12.98 17.11 39.36
CA ASN A 60 14.19 16.29 39.32
C ASN A 60 14.94 16.54 37.98
N PRO A 61 16.23 16.93 38.00
CA PRO A 61 17.03 17.11 36.78
C PRO A 61 17.10 15.87 35.90
N ASP A 62 17.11 14.66 36.48
CA ASP A 62 17.19 13.42 35.72
C ASP A 62 15.91 13.17 34.91
N GLU A 63 14.74 13.48 35.48
CA GLU A 63 13.46 13.39 34.79
C GLU A 63 13.36 14.42 33.66
N ALA A 64 13.84 15.64 33.89
CA ALA A 64 13.91 16.67 32.85
C ALA A 64 14.80 16.20 31.68
N GLY A 65 15.96 15.61 31.97
CA GLY A 65 16.85 15.02 30.95
C GLY A 65 16.23 13.83 30.21
N ALA A 66 15.51 12.97 30.92
CA ALA A 66 14.81 11.84 30.32
C ALA A 66 13.73 12.29 29.32
N ILE A 67 12.94 13.32 29.67
CA ILE A 67 11.92 13.88 28.78
C ILE A 67 12.56 14.44 27.50
N VAL A 68 13.67 15.16 27.61
CA VAL A 68 14.38 15.71 26.44
C VAL A 68 14.92 14.59 25.55
N SER A 69 15.45 13.52 26.15
CA SER A 69 15.96 12.36 25.41
C SER A 69 14.84 11.62 24.67
N LEU A 70 13.73 11.34 25.34
CA LEU A 70 12.54 10.72 24.74
C LEU A 70 11.96 11.58 23.60
N ALA A 71 11.96 12.90 23.75
CA ALA A 71 11.50 13.79 22.69
C ALA A 71 12.42 13.79 21.45
N ALA A 72 13.74 13.69 21.65
CA ALA A 72 14.70 13.56 20.55
C ALA A 72 14.50 12.24 19.80
N GLU A 73 14.33 11.13 20.53
CA GLU A 73 14.01 9.82 19.96
C GLU A 73 12.67 9.84 19.20
N HIS A 74 11.62 10.40 19.79
CA HIS A 74 10.32 10.55 19.14
C HIS A 74 10.40 11.34 17.82
N LYS A 75 11.17 12.44 17.79
CA LYS A 75 11.42 13.22 16.57
C LYS A 75 12.14 12.39 15.50
N ARG A 76 13.15 11.62 15.91
CA ARG A 76 13.91 10.71 15.04
C ARG A 76 13.02 9.63 14.44
N ILE A 77 12.19 8.97 15.25
CA ILE A 77 11.18 7.99 14.81
C ILE A 77 10.21 8.62 13.81
N SER A 78 9.75 9.86 14.07
CA SER A 78 8.82 10.56 13.19
C SER A 78 9.42 10.80 11.79
N ALA A 79 10.70 11.16 11.71
CA ALA A 79 11.41 11.34 10.44
C ALA A 79 11.55 10.01 9.68
N LEU A 80 11.94 8.94 10.38
CA LEU A 80 12.02 7.59 9.80
C LEU A 80 10.69 7.09 9.28
N HIS A 81 9.62 7.30 10.05
CA HIS A 81 8.26 6.91 9.66
C HIS A 81 7.83 7.60 8.36
N ALA A 82 8.08 8.90 8.23
CA ALA A 82 7.77 9.63 7.00
C ALA A 82 8.56 9.10 5.79
N ALA A 83 9.85 8.80 5.97
CA ALA A 83 10.68 8.21 4.91
C ALA A 83 10.19 6.79 4.53
N ALA A 84 9.88 5.95 5.52
CA ALA A 84 9.41 4.58 5.32
C ALA A 84 8.03 4.53 4.64
N ALA A 85 7.12 5.46 4.98
CA ALA A 85 5.84 5.60 4.32
C ALA A 85 6.02 5.90 2.83
N LYS A 86 6.92 6.84 2.48
CA LYS A 86 7.22 7.14 1.08
C LYS A 86 7.89 5.99 0.35
N LEU A 87 8.81 5.27 1.00
CA LEU A 87 9.42 4.07 0.41
C LEU A 87 8.36 2.99 0.10
N THR A 88 7.40 2.79 1.00
CA THR A 88 6.28 1.86 0.80
C THR A 88 5.41 2.26 -0.40
N GLU A 89 5.13 3.55 -0.55
CA GLU A 89 4.42 4.10 -1.72
C GLU A 89 5.19 3.82 -3.02
N LEU A 90 6.49 4.11 -3.06
CA LEU A 90 7.34 3.85 -4.24
C LEU A 90 7.41 2.36 -4.59
N LEU A 91 7.48 1.48 -3.60
CA LEU A 91 7.44 0.03 -3.82
C LEU A 91 6.08 -0.41 -4.38
N HIS A 92 4.98 0.17 -3.91
CA HIS A 92 3.64 -0.09 -4.44
C HIS A 92 3.52 0.34 -5.90
N GLU A 93 3.94 1.57 -6.23
CA GLU A 93 3.96 2.09 -7.60
C GLU A 93 4.83 1.22 -8.52
N THR A 94 6.04 0.88 -8.07
CA THR A 94 6.96 0.00 -8.81
C THR A 94 6.33 -1.37 -9.06
N ARG A 95 5.64 -1.95 -8.08
CA ARG A 95 4.92 -3.22 -8.25
C ARG A 95 3.84 -3.10 -9.35
N MET A 96 3.11 -1.99 -9.40
CA MET A 96 2.08 -1.77 -10.42
C MET A 96 2.70 -1.61 -11.81
N ASP A 97 3.76 -0.81 -11.94
CA ASP A 97 4.51 -0.66 -13.19
C ASP A 97 5.03 -2.01 -13.70
N ARG A 98 5.68 -2.78 -12.83
CA ARG A 98 6.19 -4.12 -13.18
C ARG A 98 5.07 -5.09 -13.53
N GLY A 99 3.94 -5.04 -12.82
CA GLY A 99 2.75 -5.82 -13.15
C GLY A 99 2.21 -5.50 -14.55
N HIS A 100 2.14 -4.20 -14.89
CA HIS A 100 1.75 -3.76 -16.23
C HIS A 100 2.73 -4.27 -17.30
N ALA A 101 4.03 -4.11 -17.09
CA ALA A 101 5.05 -4.58 -18.01
C ALA A 101 4.95 -6.10 -18.26
N ILE A 102 4.77 -6.89 -17.20
CA ILE A 102 4.56 -8.34 -17.29
C ILE A 102 3.31 -8.65 -18.11
N ALA A 103 2.17 -8.00 -17.83
CA ALA A 103 0.93 -8.23 -18.55
C ALA A 103 1.05 -7.91 -20.06
N THR A 104 1.74 -6.83 -20.41
CA THR A 104 2.03 -6.47 -21.80
C THR A 104 2.86 -7.55 -22.49
N ARG A 105 3.92 -8.06 -21.83
CA ARG A 105 4.75 -9.15 -22.38
C ARG A 105 3.98 -10.45 -22.56
N ILE A 106 3.14 -10.81 -21.59
CA ILE A 106 2.24 -11.97 -21.68
C ILE A 106 1.34 -11.85 -22.93
N ALA A 107 0.74 -10.69 -23.15
CA ALA A 107 -0.13 -10.45 -24.31
C ALA A 107 0.65 -10.54 -25.64
N GLU A 108 1.84 -9.96 -25.72
CA GLU A 108 2.72 -10.06 -26.89
C GLU A 108 3.10 -11.52 -27.20
N ILE A 109 3.49 -12.30 -26.19
CA ILE A 109 3.86 -13.71 -26.34
C ILE A 109 2.65 -14.52 -26.82
N ALA A 110 1.48 -14.32 -26.22
CA ALA A 110 0.25 -15.00 -26.62
C ALA A 110 -0.11 -14.71 -28.09
N GLU A 111 0.00 -13.43 -28.51
CA GLU A 111 -0.25 -13.02 -29.88
C GLU A 111 0.76 -13.61 -30.87
N GLN A 112 2.04 -13.64 -30.51
CA GLN A 112 3.08 -14.29 -31.32
C GLN A 112 2.82 -15.79 -31.49
N ALA A 113 2.44 -16.49 -30.42
CA ALA A 113 2.10 -17.91 -30.45
C ALA A 113 0.92 -18.18 -31.39
N ARG A 114 -0.15 -17.39 -31.29
CA ARG A 114 -1.31 -17.49 -32.19
C ARG A 114 -0.93 -17.29 -33.65
N ARG A 115 -0.22 -16.20 -33.98
CA ARG A 115 0.24 -15.94 -35.35
C ARG A 115 1.11 -17.05 -35.92
N ARG A 116 1.91 -17.70 -35.06
CA ARG A 116 2.76 -18.82 -35.47
C ARG A 116 1.93 -20.07 -35.72
N ALA A 117 0.96 -20.37 -34.85
CA ALA A 117 0.05 -21.49 -35.01
C ALA A 117 -0.82 -21.35 -36.27
N ASP A 118 -1.35 -20.16 -36.56
CA ASP A 118 -2.19 -19.88 -37.73
C ASP A 118 -1.47 -20.17 -39.07
N ARG A 119 -0.14 -20.06 -39.09
CA ARG A 119 0.70 -20.28 -40.29
C ARG A 119 1.30 -21.68 -40.35
N SER A 120 1.07 -22.53 -39.35
CA SER A 120 1.70 -23.83 -39.24
C SER A 120 0.68 -24.95 -39.46
N PRO A 121 1.01 -26.01 -40.21
CA PRO A 121 0.17 -27.21 -40.28
C PRO A 121 0.01 -27.90 -38.91
N ASN A 122 0.94 -27.65 -37.97
CA ASN A 122 0.94 -28.22 -36.62
C ASN A 122 0.50 -27.19 -35.56
N GLY A 123 -0.40 -26.27 -35.90
CA GLY A 123 -0.82 -25.18 -34.99
C GLY A 123 -1.31 -25.67 -33.62
N ALA A 124 -2.00 -26.81 -33.56
CA ALA A 124 -2.46 -27.40 -32.31
C ALA A 124 -1.32 -27.82 -31.37
N GLU A 125 -0.22 -28.37 -31.92
CA GLU A 125 0.97 -28.74 -31.15
C GLU A 125 1.70 -27.51 -30.59
N ILE A 126 1.60 -26.37 -31.28
CA ILE A 126 2.19 -25.10 -30.85
C ILE A 126 1.39 -24.48 -29.70
N LEU A 127 0.06 -24.51 -29.78
CA LEU A 127 -0.79 -23.88 -28.77
C LEU A 127 -1.06 -24.77 -27.55
N GLY A 128 -0.99 -26.09 -27.68
CA GLY A 128 -1.27 -27.03 -26.59
C GLY A 128 -0.48 -26.76 -25.31
N PRO A 129 0.85 -26.55 -25.38
CA PRO A 129 1.65 -26.19 -24.20
C PRO A 129 1.38 -24.79 -23.63
N LEU A 130 0.61 -23.95 -24.32
CA LEU A 130 0.34 -22.54 -23.98
C LEU A 130 -1.12 -22.31 -23.56
N THR A 131 -1.89 -23.36 -23.26
CA THR A 131 -3.31 -23.24 -22.87
C THR A 131 -3.51 -22.26 -21.72
N ASP A 132 -2.75 -22.36 -20.63
CA ASP A 132 -2.89 -21.47 -19.47
C ASP A 132 -2.63 -19.99 -19.81
N LEU A 133 -1.65 -19.72 -20.68
CA LEU A 133 -1.34 -18.38 -21.17
C LEU A 133 -2.52 -17.80 -21.97
N LEU A 134 -3.09 -18.61 -22.86
CA LEU A 134 -4.22 -18.22 -23.70
C LEU A 134 -5.49 -18.05 -22.87
N GLU A 135 -5.74 -18.91 -21.90
CA GLU A 135 -6.86 -18.80 -20.96
C GLU A 135 -6.76 -17.53 -20.11
N TYR A 136 -5.57 -17.22 -19.58
CA TYR A 136 -5.33 -15.98 -18.85
C TYR A 136 -5.65 -14.75 -19.73
N GLN A 137 -5.18 -14.73 -20.97
CA GLN A 137 -5.37 -13.60 -21.90
C GLN A 137 -6.82 -13.46 -22.38
N LEU A 138 -7.53 -14.58 -22.60
CA LEU A 138 -8.90 -14.60 -23.10
C LEU A 138 -9.96 -14.53 -22.00
N GLY A 139 -9.61 -14.85 -20.76
CA GLY A 139 -10.52 -14.91 -19.61
C GLY A 139 -11.39 -13.65 -19.45
N PRO A 140 -10.84 -12.42 -19.52
CA PRO A 140 -11.65 -11.20 -19.45
C PRO A 140 -12.69 -11.09 -20.58
N ALA A 141 -12.31 -11.41 -21.82
CA ALA A 141 -13.19 -11.37 -22.98
C ALA A 141 -14.30 -12.42 -22.88
N GLN A 142 -13.95 -13.65 -22.49
CA GLN A 142 -14.90 -14.75 -22.25
C GLN A 142 -15.92 -14.38 -21.16
N LYS A 143 -15.45 -13.83 -20.03
CA LYS A 143 -16.33 -13.32 -18.97
C LYS A 143 -17.28 -12.24 -19.50
N ALA A 144 -16.79 -11.26 -20.26
CA ALA A 144 -17.61 -10.19 -20.82
C ALA A 144 -18.71 -10.72 -21.76
N VAL A 145 -18.37 -11.67 -22.63
CA VAL A 145 -19.34 -12.35 -23.52
C VAL A 145 -20.39 -13.10 -22.70
N SER A 146 -19.96 -13.87 -21.69
CA SER A 146 -20.86 -14.63 -20.82
C SER A 146 -21.85 -13.71 -20.07
N THR A 147 -21.39 -12.56 -19.57
CA THR A 147 -22.22 -11.58 -18.87
C THR A 147 -23.24 -10.95 -19.82
N ARG A 148 -22.85 -10.59 -21.04
CA ARG A 148 -23.76 -10.05 -22.06
C ARG A 148 -24.82 -11.07 -22.47
N ALA A 149 -24.45 -12.34 -22.64
CA ALA A 149 -25.39 -13.40 -22.97
C ALA A 149 -26.43 -13.60 -21.85
N LYS A 150 -25.98 -13.64 -20.58
CA LYS A 150 -26.88 -13.73 -19.42
C LYS A 150 -27.83 -12.53 -19.32
N ALA A 151 -27.32 -11.32 -19.54
CA ALA A 151 -28.15 -10.11 -19.52
C ALA A 151 -29.24 -10.12 -20.61
N LYS A 152 -28.92 -10.57 -21.84
CA LYS A 152 -29.91 -10.72 -22.92
C LYS A 152 -31.00 -11.73 -22.57
N LEU A 153 -30.63 -12.87 -21.99
CA LEU A 153 -31.58 -13.89 -21.56
C LEU A 153 -32.50 -13.39 -20.43
N ALA A 154 -31.97 -12.59 -19.50
CA ALA A 154 -32.77 -11.99 -18.44
C ALA A 154 -33.76 -10.93 -18.98
N ALA A 155 -33.33 -10.09 -19.93
CA ALA A 155 -34.19 -9.09 -20.55
C ALA A 155 -35.36 -9.72 -21.35
N GLY A 156 -35.12 -10.83 -22.05
CA GLY A 156 -36.15 -11.55 -22.79
C GLY A 156 -37.25 -12.16 -21.90
N LYS A 157 -36.94 -12.49 -20.64
CA LYS A 157 -37.93 -13.02 -19.68
C LYS A 157 -38.82 -11.93 -19.07
N ASN A 158 -38.33 -10.70 -18.95
CA ASN A 158 -39.11 -9.59 -18.39
C ASN A 158 -40.01 -8.87 -19.42
N GLY A 159 -39.80 -9.10 -20.72
CA GLY A 159 -40.63 -8.54 -21.80
C GLY A 159 -41.94 -9.28 -22.06
N GLN A 160 -42.19 -10.42 -21.40
CA GLN A 160 -43.46 -11.18 -21.46
C GLN A 160 -44.35 -10.90 -20.24
N ALA A 161 -44.43 -9.64 -19.79
CA ALA A 161 -45.52 -9.25 -18.90
C ALA A 161 -46.83 -9.37 -19.69
N SER A 162 -47.67 -10.33 -19.28
CA SER A 162 -48.98 -10.60 -19.89
C SER A 162 -49.79 -9.30 -20.07
N PRO A 163 -50.57 -9.17 -21.15
CA PRO A 163 -51.46 -8.02 -21.32
C PRO A 163 -52.37 -7.97 -20.10
N VAL A 164 -52.31 -6.88 -19.34
CA VAL A 164 -53.26 -6.63 -18.26
C VAL A 164 -54.62 -6.49 -18.92
N GLU A 165 -55.47 -7.49 -18.73
CA GLU A 165 -56.84 -7.49 -19.21
C GLU A 165 -57.57 -6.29 -18.59
N PRO A 166 -58.17 -5.39 -19.39
CA PRO A 166 -58.86 -4.23 -18.85
C PRO A 166 -60.11 -4.68 -18.12
N THR A 167 -60.13 -4.50 -16.80
CA THR A 167 -61.29 -4.79 -15.95
C THR A 167 -62.44 -3.83 -16.30
N PRO A 168 -63.69 -4.32 -16.47
CA PRO A 168 -64.86 -3.52 -16.85
C PRO A 168 -65.31 -2.52 -15.77
#